data_AF-A0A2E3F8A4-F1
#
_entry.id   AF-A0A2E3F8A4-F1
#
_cell.length_a   1.000
_cell.length_b   1.000
_cell.length_c   1.000
_cell.angle_alpha   90.00
_cell.angle_beta   90.00
_cell.angle_gamma   90.00
#
_symmetry.space_group_name_H-M   'P 1'
#
loop_
_entity.id
_entity.type
_entity.pdbx_description
1 polymer ?
#
loop_
_entity_poly.entity_id
_entity_poly.type
_entity_poly.pdbx_seq_one_letter_code
_entity_poly.pdbx_strand_id
1 'polypeptide(L)'
;MDIPLLGITIKKLLEKIGAGNHKPGSGSAAALQAMVSSKLLATVIDITNDDDHRQFYLESLPTLLLMDKAIRERIFPRLCELFQLDSTQFDKTITLRKARNKEKNPIKKNQFSQDALKELKVSIEIPIEIAKLSIELSRISEFVFDNAFQSARGDSQVALNGSISALGGCISIIDLNLLSYGINDLSYTQKINQEVDRLKSEYNRLNKISTSKIDSLSTEVNSNIEIQSKVNKLLSNLKGKKKVLDSDIEKYVIEFQEILWVHKDDIWKKNKPENLIEVLNPKIAFKKILGYDFYETSQIPKDKENREELELAGIIDQTKRLVLISNDFPNATKNFTAAHELGHAFMHNNLVMHRDMSLESSSKLTRRDYKEIQADKFASFFLMPKEQVINSFKNKFLTNQFIINEDSTFLLNGGSPSILRSECKNIRGLSRKLASVEFYASKPFTSLADTFNVSKEAMAIRLEELNLVHF
;
A
#
# COMPACT_ATOMS: atom_id res chain seq x y z
N MET A 1 33.92 20.77 33.81
CA MET A 1 33.14 21.04 32.58
C MET A 1 32.10 19.95 32.47
N ASP A 2 30.82 20.32 32.32
CA ASP A 2 29.78 19.34 32.02
C ASP A 2 30.04 18.74 30.65
N ILE A 3 30.16 17.41 30.60
CA ILE A 3 30.36 16.70 29.34
C ILE A 3 29.05 16.81 28.55
N PRO A 4 29.08 17.29 27.29
CA PRO A 4 27.90 17.33 26.44
C PRO A 4 27.26 15.94 26.33
N LEU A 5 25.96 15.82 26.60
CA LEU A 5 25.24 14.55 26.60
C LEU A 5 25.20 13.91 25.20
N LEU A 6 25.23 14.72 24.15
CA LEU A 6 25.35 14.26 22.77
C LEU A 6 26.77 13.79 22.41
N GLY A 7 27.77 14.15 23.21
CA GLY A 7 29.18 13.77 23.00
C GLY A 7 29.58 12.45 23.66
N ILE A 8 28.67 11.77 24.35
CA ILE A 8 28.92 10.46 24.96
C ILE A 8 28.23 9.34 24.19
N THR A 9 28.74 8.11 24.32
CA THR A 9 28.12 6.94 23.70
C THR A 9 26.74 6.67 24.28
N ILE A 10 25.85 6.07 23.47
CA ILE A 10 24.52 5.65 23.92
C ILE A 10 24.59 4.75 25.16
N LYS A 11 25.55 3.81 25.21
CA LYS A 11 25.79 2.96 26.39
C LYS A 11 26.01 3.80 27.66
N LYS A 12 26.91 4.77 27.60
CA LYS A 12 27.24 5.64 28.73
C LYS A 12 26.07 6.57 29.10
N LEU A 13 25.28 7.00 28.11
CA LEU A 13 24.08 7.79 28.34
C LEU A 13 23.03 6.99 29.11
N LEU A 14 22.75 5.75 28.69
CA LEU A 14 21.80 4.87 29.36
C LEU A 14 22.25 4.52 30.78
N GLU A 15 23.53 4.23 30.99
CA GLU A 15 24.10 4.04 32.34
C GLU A 15 23.85 5.28 33.22
N LYS A 16 24.05 6.49 32.68
CA LYS A 16 23.80 7.73 33.42
C LYS A 16 22.32 7.95 33.75
N ILE A 17 21.41 7.67 32.82
CA ILE A 17 19.95 7.75 33.04
C ILE A 17 19.52 6.74 34.13
N GLY A 18 20.07 5.53 34.10
CA GLY A 18 19.73 4.46 35.05
C GLY A 18 20.45 4.52 36.40
N ALA A 19 21.44 5.40 36.59
CA ALA A 19 22.27 5.46 37.79
C ALA A 19 21.56 5.99 39.06
N GLY A 20 20.27 6.36 38.97
CA GLY A 20 19.53 6.96 40.09
C GLY A 20 20.00 8.38 40.48
N ASN A 21 20.85 8.99 39.66
CA ASN A 21 21.26 10.38 39.81
C ASN A 21 20.22 11.31 39.18
N HIS A 22 20.20 12.58 39.59
CA HIS A 22 19.31 13.59 39.02
C HIS A 22 19.76 14.12 37.64
N LYS A 23 20.85 13.57 37.07
CA LYS A 23 21.51 14.07 35.85
C LYS A 23 22.04 12.91 34.97
N PRO A 24 21.60 12.78 33.70
CA PRO A 24 20.47 13.48 33.08
C PRO A 24 19.13 13.02 33.67
N GLY A 25 18.16 13.93 33.72
CA GLY A 25 16.85 13.69 34.32
C GLY A 25 15.82 13.14 33.34
N SER A 26 14.59 12.97 33.83
CA SER A 26 13.45 12.51 33.02
C SER A 26 13.06 13.47 31.90
N GLY A 27 13.29 14.78 32.04
CA GLY A 27 13.07 15.76 30.97
C GLY A 27 14.01 15.55 29.79
N SER A 28 15.29 15.29 30.08
CA SER A 28 16.30 14.91 29.10
C SER A 28 15.92 13.60 28.41
N ALA A 29 15.39 12.62 29.14
CA ALA A 29 14.90 11.37 28.54
C ALA A 29 13.71 11.61 27.58
N ALA A 30 12.77 12.50 27.94
CA ALA A 30 11.66 12.88 27.06
C ALA A 30 12.16 13.61 25.78
N ALA A 31 13.12 14.53 25.91
CA ALA A 31 13.74 15.17 24.75
C ALA A 31 14.41 14.14 23.81
N LEU A 32 15.14 13.17 24.38
CA LEU A 32 15.77 12.11 23.61
C LEU A 32 14.76 11.26 22.83
N GLN A 33 13.62 10.91 23.43
CA GLN A 33 12.53 10.21 22.74
C GLN A 33 12.02 11.01 21.53
N ALA A 34 11.74 12.30 21.71
CA ALA A 34 11.31 13.18 20.62
C ALA A 34 12.38 13.32 19.53
N MET A 35 13.67 13.35 19.90
CA MET A 35 14.78 13.37 18.93
C MET A 35 14.79 12.12 18.06
N VAL A 36 14.63 10.93 18.66
CA VAL A 36 14.55 9.67 17.92
C VAL A 36 13.35 9.70 16.96
N SER A 37 12.17 10.11 17.45
CA SER A 37 10.98 10.27 16.61
C SER A 37 11.23 11.19 15.41
N SER A 38 11.90 12.32 15.61
CA SER A 38 12.20 13.26 14.53
C SER A 38 13.10 12.65 13.45
N LYS A 39 14.06 11.78 13.82
CA LYS A 39 14.95 11.11 12.85
C LYS A 39 14.24 10.01 12.08
N LEU A 40 13.34 9.27 12.72
CA LEU A 40 12.51 8.28 12.02
C LEU A 40 11.65 8.96 10.96
N LEU A 41 10.97 10.06 11.30
CA LEU A 41 10.13 10.80 10.34
C LEU A 41 10.94 11.33 9.16
N ALA A 42 12.07 11.97 9.44
CA ALA A 42 12.98 12.46 8.41
C ALA A 42 13.42 11.34 7.44
N THR A 43 13.69 10.14 7.96
CA THR A 43 14.06 8.97 7.17
C THR A 43 12.91 8.48 6.27
N VAL A 44 11.69 8.39 6.81
CA VAL A 44 10.52 7.99 6.01
C VAL A 44 10.26 8.99 4.89
N ILE A 45 10.41 10.29 5.16
CA ILE A 45 10.26 11.33 4.13
C ILE A 45 11.36 11.21 3.07
N ASP A 46 12.62 10.94 3.45
CA ASP A 46 13.72 10.72 2.51
C ASP A 46 13.43 9.53 1.58
N ILE A 47 12.99 8.39 2.12
CA ILE A 47 12.59 7.21 1.32
C ILE A 47 11.42 7.55 0.40
N THR A 48 10.48 8.37 0.86
CA THR A 48 9.33 8.78 0.04
C THR A 48 9.75 9.66 -1.14
N ASN A 49 10.81 10.46 -0.97
CA ASN A 49 11.32 11.39 -1.98
C ASN A 49 12.43 10.78 -2.86
N ASP A 50 12.80 9.51 -2.66
CA ASP A 50 13.80 8.86 -3.51
C ASP A 50 13.31 8.67 -4.96
N ASP A 51 14.24 8.38 -5.87
CA ASP A 51 13.94 8.28 -7.30
C ASP A 51 12.99 7.12 -7.64
N ASP A 52 13.00 6.05 -6.84
CA ASP A 52 12.18 4.87 -7.06
C ASP A 52 10.71 5.11 -6.67
N HIS A 53 10.48 5.92 -5.63
CA HIS A 53 9.17 6.09 -5.02
C HIS A 53 8.49 7.43 -5.33
N ARG A 54 9.25 8.53 -5.53
CA ARG A 54 8.68 9.90 -5.57
C ARG A 54 7.55 10.10 -6.56
N GLN A 55 7.61 9.41 -7.71
CA GLN A 55 6.57 9.46 -8.74
C GLN A 55 5.18 9.04 -8.25
N PHE A 56 5.12 8.21 -7.21
CA PHE A 56 3.85 7.75 -6.63
C PHE A 56 3.29 8.72 -5.58
N TYR A 57 4.04 9.76 -5.17
CA TYR A 57 3.71 10.64 -4.05
C TYR A 57 3.68 12.12 -4.43
N LEU A 58 3.60 12.45 -5.72
CA LEU A 58 3.68 13.83 -6.21
C LEU A 58 2.69 14.81 -5.55
N GLU A 59 1.50 14.35 -5.17
CA GLU A 59 0.49 15.16 -4.49
C GLU A 59 0.86 15.52 -3.04
N SER A 60 1.36 14.55 -2.26
CA SER A 60 1.68 14.75 -0.85
C SER A 60 3.11 15.27 -0.62
N LEU A 61 4.01 15.06 -1.59
CA LEU A 61 5.44 15.33 -1.47
C LEU A 61 5.78 16.79 -1.10
N PRO A 62 5.15 17.83 -1.68
CA PRO A 62 5.43 19.21 -1.28
C PRO A 62 5.21 19.47 0.22
N THR A 63 4.12 18.92 0.77
CA THR A 63 3.81 19.02 2.20
C THR A 63 4.81 18.24 3.06
N LEU A 64 5.18 17.03 2.63
CA LEU A 64 6.20 16.21 3.31
C LEU A 64 7.54 16.93 3.39
N LEU A 65 7.98 17.59 2.31
CA LEU A 65 9.24 18.33 2.29
C LEU A 65 9.23 19.57 3.19
N LEU A 66 8.09 20.26 3.32
CA LEU A 66 7.93 21.35 4.30
C LEU A 66 8.04 20.83 5.74
N MET A 67 7.44 19.67 6.02
CA MET A 67 7.54 19.02 7.33
C MET A 67 8.97 18.56 7.64
N ASP A 68 9.66 17.97 6.67
CA ASP A 68 11.07 17.57 6.80
C ASP A 68 11.97 18.77 7.08
N LYS A 69 11.77 19.88 6.36
CA LYS A 69 12.47 21.14 6.62
C LYS A 69 12.25 21.61 8.06
N ALA A 70 11.01 21.61 8.54
CA ALA A 70 10.69 21.97 9.92
C ALA A 70 11.38 21.05 10.94
N ILE A 71 11.42 19.74 10.66
CA ILE A 71 12.12 18.75 11.48
C ILE A 71 13.61 19.08 11.56
N ARG A 72 14.28 19.22 10.42
CA ARG A 72 15.74 19.31 10.33
C ARG A 72 16.30 20.66 10.77
N GLU A 73 15.60 21.74 10.44
CA GLU A 73 16.11 23.11 10.66
C GLU A 73 15.66 23.70 11.99
N ARG A 74 14.56 23.22 12.59
CA ARG A 74 14.00 23.80 13.81
C ARG A 74 13.78 22.78 14.93
N ILE A 75 13.00 21.74 14.69
CA ILE A 75 12.54 20.84 15.77
C ILE A 75 13.71 20.04 16.33
N PHE A 76 14.46 19.32 15.49
CA PHE A 76 15.56 18.47 15.94
C PHE A 76 16.72 19.27 16.58
N PRO A 77 17.21 20.37 15.98
CA PRO A 77 18.22 21.21 16.63
C PRO A 77 17.74 21.72 18.00
N ARG A 78 16.50 22.19 18.09
CA ARG A 78 15.97 22.70 19.36
C ARG A 78 15.83 21.60 20.41
N LEU A 79 15.41 20.40 20.04
CA LEU A 79 15.39 19.26 20.96
C LEU A 79 16.79 18.89 21.46
N CYS A 80 17.82 18.98 20.61
CA CYS A 80 19.21 18.75 21.02
C CYS A 80 19.68 19.76 22.08
N GLU A 81 19.30 21.02 21.94
CA GLU A 81 19.57 22.05 22.95
C GLU A 81 18.80 21.75 24.25
N LEU A 82 17.50 21.49 24.15
CA LEU A 82 16.63 21.21 25.31
C LEU A 82 17.09 19.97 26.10
N PHE A 83 17.59 18.95 25.39
CA PHE A 83 18.19 17.76 25.99
C PHE A 83 19.35 18.09 26.93
N GLN A 84 20.22 19.03 26.55
CA GLN A 84 21.33 19.47 27.38
C GLN A 84 20.89 20.50 28.45
N LEU A 85 19.98 21.40 28.08
CA LEU A 85 19.46 22.45 28.95
C LEU A 85 18.71 21.86 30.15
N ASP A 86 17.85 20.85 29.95
CA ASP A 86 17.13 20.19 31.05
C ASP A 86 18.11 19.66 32.10
N SER A 87 19.11 18.92 31.65
CA SER A 87 20.12 18.32 32.52
C SER A 87 20.93 19.34 33.30
N THR A 88 21.28 20.48 32.70
CA THR A 88 22.09 21.53 33.33
C THR A 88 21.27 22.44 34.23
N GLN A 89 20.06 22.79 33.80
CA GLN A 89 19.17 23.69 34.54
C GLN A 89 18.62 23.01 35.80
N PHE A 90 18.24 21.73 35.73
CA PHE A 90 17.76 21.00 36.89
C PHE A 90 18.85 20.76 37.94
N ASP A 91 20.12 20.63 37.51
CA ASP A 91 21.28 20.48 38.39
C ASP A 91 21.47 21.69 39.32
N LYS A 92 21.16 22.91 38.84
CA LYS A 92 21.18 24.13 39.67
C LYS A 92 20.19 24.02 40.83
N THR A 93 18.95 23.62 40.54
CA THR A 93 17.90 23.42 41.54
C THR A 93 18.32 22.38 42.59
N ILE A 94 18.89 21.25 42.16
CA ILE A 94 19.35 20.21 43.08
C ILE A 94 20.55 20.67 43.92
N THR A 95 21.47 21.43 43.33
CA THR A 95 22.62 22.00 44.05
C THR A 95 22.16 22.94 45.17
N LEU A 96 21.21 23.83 44.89
CA LEU A 96 20.62 24.72 45.90
C LEU A 96 19.86 23.95 46.98
N ARG A 97 19.11 22.89 46.62
CA ARG A 97 18.44 22.01 47.59
C ARG A 97 19.44 21.28 48.49
N LYS A 98 20.58 20.83 47.96
CA LYS A 98 21.67 20.22 48.74
C LYS A 98 22.32 21.24 49.67
N ALA A 99 22.58 22.46 49.20
CA ALA A 99 23.12 23.55 50.03
C ALA A 99 22.16 23.91 51.18
N ARG A 100 20.86 24.07 50.88
CA ARG A 100 19.78 24.28 51.85
C ARG A 100 19.77 23.19 52.94
N ASN A 101 19.89 21.92 52.56
CA ASN A 101 19.83 20.83 53.52
C ASN A 101 21.06 20.77 54.45
N LYS A 102 22.22 21.26 54.00
CA LYS A 102 23.46 21.33 54.80
C LYS A 102 23.55 22.60 55.66
N GLU A 103 22.86 23.67 55.28
CA GLU A 103 22.90 24.96 55.98
C GLU A 103 22.20 24.89 57.34
N LYS A 104 22.88 25.41 58.38
CA LYS A 104 22.38 25.45 59.76
C LYS A 104 21.71 26.78 60.08
N ASN A 105 22.13 27.88 59.45
CA ASN A 105 21.54 29.20 59.67
C ASN A 105 20.15 29.26 59.01
N PRO A 106 19.07 29.54 59.78
CA PRO A 106 17.70 29.50 59.26
C PRO A 106 17.43 30.53 58.15
N ILE A 107 18.07 31.71 58.21
CA ILE A 107 17.88 32.77 57.22
C ILE A 107 18.51 32.36 55.88
N LYS A 108 19.78 31.93 55.89
CA LYS A 108 20.47 31.44 54.68
C LYS A 108 19.79 30.19 54.12
N LYS A 109 19.32 29.30 54.99
CA LYS A 109 18.55 28.12 54.60
C LYS A 109 17.27 28.51 53.85
N ASN A 110 16.52 29.50 54.34
CA ASN A 110 15.35 29.99 53.64
C ASN A 110 15.72 30.62 52.28
N GLN A 111 16.81 31.39 52.22
CA GLN A 111 17.30 31.98 50.98
C GLN A 111 17.61 30.92 49.92
N PHE A 112 18.35 29.86 50.26
CA PHE A 112 18.58 28.73 49.35
C PHE A 112 17.29 28.04 48.91
N SER A 113 16.28 27.99 49.78
CA SER A 113 14.96 27.44 49.41
C SER A 113 14.26 28.31 48.38
N GLN A 114 14.28 29.63 48.54
CA GLN A 114 13.66 30.57 47.59
C GLN A 114 14.40 30.58 46.25
N ASP A 115 15.73 30.56 46.28
CA ASP A 115 16.53 30.53 45.05
C ASP A 115 16.35 29.19 44.31
N ALA A 116 16.22 28.07 45.02
CA ALA A 116 15.88 26.78 44.39
C ALA A 116 14.51 26.82 43.69
N LEU A 117 13.52 27.51 44.25
CA LEU A 117 12.21 27.67 43.61
C LEU A 117 12.29 28.54 42.36
N LYS A 118 13.14 29.59 42.34
CA LYS A 118 13.35 30.41 41.15
C LYS A 118 13.98 29.60 40.02
N GLU A 119 15.03 28.83 40.31
CA GLU A 119 15.67 27.95 39.31
C GLU A 119 14.71 26.86 38.81
N LEU A 120 13.83 26.36 39.67
CA LEU A 120 12.81 25.38 39.31
C LEU A 120 11.76 25.94 38.33
N LYS A 121 11.44 27.24 38.38
CA LYS A 121 10.54 27.85 37.37
C LYS A 121 11.15 27.73 35.98
N VAL A 122 12.44 28.03 35.84
CA VAL A 122 13.16 27.86 34.56
C VAL A 122 13.20 26.38 34.15
N SER A 123 13.39 25.46 35.11
CA SER A 123 13.33 24.01 34.83
C SER A 123 11.95 23.53 34.36
N ILE A 124 10.85 24.24 34.65
CA ILE A 124 9.49 23.88 34.20
C ILE A 124 9.24 24.33 32.76
N GLU A 125 9.82 25.44 32.32
CA GLU A 125 9.64 25.93 30.95
C GLU A 125 10.23 24.98 29.89
N ILE A 126 11.33 24.29 30.23
CA ILE A 126 12.01 23.34 29.34
C ILE A 126 11.10 22.16 28.93
N PRO A 127 10.49 21.38 29.85
CA PRO A 127 9.56 20.31 29.48
C PRO A 127 8.28 20.83 28.83
N ILE A 128 7.83 22.07 29.10
CA ILE A 128 6.71 22.67 28.35
C ILE A 128 7.08 22.81 26.87
N GLU A 129 8.30 23.26 26.58
CA GLU A 129 8.77 23.40 25.21
C GLU A 129 8.97 22.04 24.51
N ILE A 130 9.55 21.07 25.20
CA ILE A 130 9.68 19.69 24.70
C ILE A 130 8.29 19.11 24.38
N ALA A 131 7.30 19.32 25.26
CA ALA A 131 5.93 18.88 25.04
C ALA A 131 5.31 19.49 23.78
N LYS A 132 5.52 20.78 23.53
CA LYS A 132 5.01 21.47 22.33
C LYS A 132 5.63 20.94 21.05
N LEU A 133 6.96 20.75 21.03
CA LEU A 133 7.65 20.13 19.90
C LEU A 133 7.21 18.68 19.68
N SER A 134 6.91 17.96 20.75
CA SER A 134 6.40 16.58 20.69
C SER A 134 4.97 16.51 20.12
N ILE A 135 4.10 17.48 20.44
CA ILE A 135 2.77 17.61 19.81
C ILE A 135 2.94 17.84 18.30
N GLU A 136 3.86 18.72 17.91
CA GLU A 136 4.12 19.00 16.51
C GLU A 136 4.65 17.76 15.77
N LEU A 137 5.63 17.06 16.33
CA LEU A 137 6.13 15.79 15.78
C LEU A 137 5.03 14.73 15.69
N SER A 138 4.12 14.65 16.66
CA SER A 138 3.00 13.71 16.60
C SER A 138 2.06 14.02 15.43
N ARG A 139 1.77 15.30 15.15
CA ARG A 139 0.97 15.71 13.99
C ARG A 139 1.68 15.44 12.66
N ILE A 140 2.98 15.67 12.59
CA ILE A 140 3.77 15.29 11.42
C ILE A 140 3.74 13.77 11.25
N SER A 141 3.89 13.00 12.33
CA SER A 141 3.88 11.54 12.30
C SER A 141 2.55 10.99 11.77
N GLU A 142 1.43 11.57 12.18
CA GLU A 142 0.10 11.23 11.65
C GLU A 142 0.04 11.42 10.13
N PHE A 143 0.48 12.58 9.63
CA PHE A 143 0.46 12.86 8.20
C PHE A 143 1.41 11.95 7.42
N VAL A 144 2.63 11.72 7.92
CA VAL A 144 3.63 10.84 7.30
C VAL A 144 3.13 9.40 7.28
N PHE A 145 2.46 8.92 8.33
CA PHE A 145 1.86 7.58 8.35
C PHE A 145 0.87 7.37 7.20
N ASP A 146 -0.01 8.35 6.94
CA ASP A 146 -1.03 8.23 5.92
C ASP A 146 -0.51 8.48 4.49
N ASN A 147 0.44 9.43 4.33
CA ASN A 147 0.73 10.03 3.03
C ASN A 147 2.15 9.78 2.50
N ALA A 148 3.01 9.13 3.29
CA ALA A 148 4.38 8.81 2.90
C ALA A 148 4.52 7.33 2.47
N PHE A 149 5.75 6.85 2.36
CA PHE A 149 6.06 5.50 1.91
C PHE A 149 5.38 4.42 2.79
N GLN A 150 4.45 3.68 2.19
CA GLN A 150 3.51 2.84 2.94
C GLN A 150 4.16 1.64 3.63
N SER A 151 5.28 1.14 3.09
CA SER A 151 6.03 0.02 3.67
C SER A 151 6.83 0.44 4.92
N ALA A 152 7.07 1.74 5.11
CA ALA A 152 7.75 2.28 6.29
C ALA A 152 6.78 2.88 7.32
N ARG A 153 5.46 2.61 7.22
CA ARG A 153 4.45 3.06 8.19
C ARG A 153 4.77 2.66 9.64
N GLY A 154 5.49 1.55 9.83
CA GLY A 154 6.00 1.13 11.14
C GLY A 154 6.88 2.19 11.81
N ASP A 155 7.80 2.81 11.05
CA ASP A 155 8.70 3.84 11.57
C ASP A 155 7.94 5.11 11.95
N SER A 156 6.97 5.52 11.12
CA SER A 156 6.06 6.63 11.42
C SER A 156 5.24 6.37 12.70
N GLN A 157 4.78 5.12 12.89
CA GLN A 157 4.02 4.73 14.08
C GLN A 157 4.89 4.72 15.35
N VAL A 158 6.15 4.27 15.25
CA VAL A 158 7.12 4.36 16.36
C VAL A 158 7.38 5.83 16.69
N ALA A 159 7.55 6.70 15.69
CA ALA A 159 7.74 8.12 15.89
C ALA A 159 6.54 8.80 16.57
N LEU A 160 5.31 8.46 16.14
CA LEU A 160 4.07 8.96 16.74
C LEU A 160 3.98 8.58 18.22
N ASN A 161 4.12 7.30 18.54
CA ASN A 161 4.07 6.81 19.92
C ASN A 161 5.20 7.37 20.77
N GLY A 162 6.42 7.47 20.23
CA GLY A 162 7.56 8.07 20.92
C GLY A 162 7.32 9.54 21.27
N SER A 163 6.71 10.30 20.36
CA SER A 163 6.38 11.72 20.58
C SER A 163 5.26 11.88 21.62
N ILE A 164 4.24 11.01 21.60
CA ILE A 164 3.17 10.99 22.61
C ILE A 164 3.74 10.62 23.98
N SER A 165 4.66 9.65 24.05
CA SER A 165 5.33 9.26 25.29
C SER A 165 6.16 10.42 25.87
N ALA A 166 6.91 11.14 25.03
CA ALA A 166 7.64 12.33 25.43
C ALA A 166 6.70 13.42 26.01
N LEU A 167 5.58 13.69 25.34
CA LEU A 167 4.54 14.61 25.83
C LEU A 167 3.99 14.18 27.20
N GLY A 168 3.61 12.91 27.37
CA GLY A 168 3.10 12.38 28.64
C GLY A 168 4.13 12.47 29.77
N GLY A 169 5.40 12.18 29.47
CA GLY A 169 6.51 12.36 30.38
C GLY A 169 6.67 13.81 30.83
N CYS A 170 6.67 14.76 29.88
CA CYS A 170 6.75 16.19 30.17
C CYS A 170 5.59 16.67 31.07
N ILE A 171 4.35 16.26 30.80
CA ILE A 171 3.19 16.60 31.63
C ILE A 171 3.42 16.18 33.09
N SER A 172 3.88 14.94 33.30
CA SER A 172 4.13 14.41 34.64
C SER A 172 5.27 15.14 35.35
N ILE A 173 6.32 15.52 34.62
CA ILE A 173 7.46 16.29 35.16
C ILE A 173 7.01 17.70 35.58
N ILE A 174 6.19 18.37 34.76
CA ILE A 174 5.67 19.70 35.07
C ILE A 174 4.80 19.64 36.33
N ASP A 175 3.82 18.74 36.37
CA ASP A 175 2.92 18.57 37.52
C ASP A 175 3.70 18.28 38.81
N LEU A 176 4.69 17.37 38.76
CA LEU A 176 5.55 17.05 39.90
C LEU A 176 6.31 18.28 40.40
N ASN A 177 6.85 19.09 39.50
CA ASN A 177 7.60 20.28 39.87
C ASN A 177 6.68 21.38 40.43
N LEU A 178 5.44 21.48 39.97
CA LEU A 178 4.45 22.43 40.49
C LEU A 178 4.07 22.18 41.96
N LEU A 179 4.14 20.94 42.44
CA LEU A 179 3.90 20.59 43.85
C LEU A 179 4.87 21.27 44.83
N SER A 180 5.99 21.82 44.33
CA SER A 180 6.99 22.50 45.17
C SER A 180 6.58 23.92 45.60
N TYR A 181 5.54 24.51 45.02
CA TYR A 181 5.15 25.91 45.24
C TYR A 181 4.02 26.08 46.26
N GLY A 182 4.05 27.19 46.99
CA GLY A 182 3.04 27.55 48.00
C GLY A 182 2.10 28.68 47.56
N ILE A 183 1.32 29.20 48.51
CA ILE A 183 0.28 30.22 48.26
C ILE A 183 0.80 31.50 47.60
N ASN A 184 2.05 31.91 47.89
CA ASN A 184 2.66 33.10 47.32
C ASN A 184 2.92 33.00 45.81
N ASP A 185 2.93 31.78 45.27
CA ASP A 185 3.14 31.50 43.84
C ASP A 185 1.85 31.08 43.14
N LEU A 186 0.68 31.23 43.79
CA LEU A 186 -0.60 30.73 43.27
C LEU A 186 -0.90 31.19 41.83
N SER A 187 -0.66 32.47 41.52
CA SER A 187 -0.89 33.00 40.17
C SER A 187 -0.01 32.32 39.11
N TYR A 188 1.26 32.04 39.43
CA TYR A 188 2.16 31.30 38.56
C TYR A 188 1.69 29.85 38.40
N THR A 189 1.38 29.16 39.49
CA THR A 189 0.92 27.77 39.47
C THR A 189 -0.37 27.62 38.65
N GLN A 190 -1.33 28.53 38.81
CA GLN A 190 -2.57 28.53 38.03
C GLN A 190 -2.31 28.71 36.53
N LYS A 191 -1.41 29.64 36.18
CA LYS A 191 -1.03 29.88 34.78
C LYS A 191 -0.43 28.62 34.14
N ILE A 192 0.52 27.96 34.82
CA ILE A 192 1.14 26.74 34.28
C ILE A 192 0.14 25.58 34.26
N ASN A 193 -0.73 25.46 35.27
CA ASN A 193 -1.75 24.41 35.30
C ASN A 193 -2.70 24.50 34.10
N GLN A 194 -3.13 25.71 33.71
CA GLN A 194 -3.92 25.91 32.50
C GLN A 194 -3.20 25.43 31.23
N GLU A 195 -1.88 25.63 31.16
CA GLU A 195 -1.08 25.13 30.04
C GLU A 195 -0.99 23.60 30.07
N VAL A 196 -0.80 23.00 31.25
CA VAL A 196 -0.82 21.54 31.41
C VAL A 196 -2.18 20.95 31.01
N ASP A 197 -3.29 21.60 31.33
CA ASP A 197 -4.62 21.14 30.94
C ASP A 197 -4.76 21.09 29.41
N ARG A 198 -4.19 22.07 28.69
CA ARG A 198 -4.12 22.06 27.22
C ARG A 198 -3.24 20.91 26.70
N LEU A 199 -2.08 20.69 27.32
CA LEU A 199 -1.18 19.58 26.95
C LEU A 199 -1.85 18.22 27.17
N LYS A 200 -2.60 18.04 28.28
CA LYS A 200 -3.38 16.83 28.57
C LYS A 200 -4.48 16.59 27.53
N SER A 201 -5.16 17.66 27.09
CA SER A 201 -6.14 17.56 26.02
C SER A 201 -5.52 17.07 24.71
N GLU A 202 -4.39 17.64 24.30
CA GLU A 202 -3.66 17.17 23.11
C GLU A 202 -3.14 15.75 23.27
N TYR A 203 -2.60 15.39 24.44
CA TYR A 203 -2.16 14.02 24.75
C TYR A 203 -3.29 13.00 24.57
N ASN A 204 -4.49 13.29 25.07
CA ASN A 204 -5.64 12.41 24.92
C ASN A 204 -6.11 12.31 23.46
N ARG A 205 -6.10 13.42 22.71
CA ARG A 205 -6.44 13.44 21.29
C ARG A 205 -5.45 12.60 20.48
N LEU A 206 -4.15 12.79 20.69
CA LEU A 206 -3.09 12.09 19.96
C LEU A 206 -3.05 10.59 20.29
N ASN A 207 -3.34 10.18 21.53
CA ASN A 207 -3.46 8.76 21.86
C ASN A 207 -4.60 8.08 21.08
N LYS A 208 -5.77 8.72 20.96
CA LYS A 208 -6.88 8.19 20.15
C LYS A 208 -6.47 8.02 18.69
N ILE A 209 -5.75 9.00 18.13
CA ILE A 209 -5.22 8.92 16.77
C ILE A 209 -4.24 7.75 16.66
N SER A 210 -3.29 7.63 17.58
CA SER A 210 -2.31 6.54 17.57
C SER A 210 -2.97 5.16 17.61
N THR A 211 -3.96 4.96 18.49
CA THR A 211 -4.75 3.72 18.53
C THR A 211 -5.45 3.47 17.20
N SER A 212 -6.08 4.47 16.59
CA SER A 212 -6.75 4.31 15.30
C SER A 212 -5.80 3.90 14.17
N LYS A 213 -4.53 4.36 14.18
CA LYS A 213 -3.52 3.95 13.20
C LYS A 213 -3.11 2.50 13.37
N ILE A 214 -2.96 2.03 14.62
CA ILE A 214 -2.72 0.61 14.94
C ILE A 214 -3.90 -0.25 14.45
N ASP A 215 -5.12 0.21 14.72
CA ASP A 215 -6.34 -0.51 14.31
C ASP A 215 -6.46 -0.57 12.78
N SER A 216 -6.11 0.49 12.06
CA SER A 216 -6.17 0.53 10.59
C SER A 216 -5.32 -0.57 9.93
N LEU A 217 -4.11 -0.83 10.45
CA LEU A 217 -3.25 -1.92 9.96
C LEU A 217 -3.86 -3.28 10.27
N SER A 218 -4.49 -3.42 11.44
CA SER A 218 -5.18 -4.66 11.82
C SER A 218 -6.39 -4.93 10.91
N THR A 219 -7.14 -3.89 10.53
CA THR A 219 -8.22 -3.99 9.55
C THR A 219 -7.70 -4.43 8.17
N GLU A 220 -6.60 -3.86 7.69
CA GLU A 220 -5.98 -4.27 6.41
C GLU A 220 -5.57 -5.76 6.44
N VAL A 221 -5.00 -6.24 7.54
CA VAL A 221 -4.64 -7.64 7.72
C VAL A 221 -5.89 -8.53 7.70
N ASN A 222 -6.95 -8.16 8.43
CA ASN A 222 -8.17 -8.94 8.49
C ASN A 222 -8.85 -9.06 7.11
N SER A 223 -8.90 -7.97 6.34
CA SER A 223 -9.41 -8.03 4.96
C SER A 223 -8.57 -8.96 4.08
N ASN A 224 -7.23 -8.89 4.18
CA ASN A 224 -6.35 -9.79 3.44
C ASN A 224 -6.56 -11.26 3.82
N ILE A 225 -6.73 -11.57 5.11
CA ILE A 225 -7.06 -12.93 5.58
C ILE A 225 -8.39 -13.40 5.00
N GLU A 226 -9.41 -12.54 4.96
CA GLU A 226 -10.71 -12.88 4.38
C GLU A 226 -10.59 -13.23 2.89
N ILE A 227 -9.88 -12.40 2.11
CA ILE A 227 -9.62 -12.62 0.69
C ILE A 227 -8.87 -13.95 0.49
N GLN A 228 -7.77 -14.16 1.22
CA GLN A 228 -6.96 -15.37 1.11
C GLN A 228 -7.74 -16.62 1.49
N SER A 229 -8.59 -16.55 2.51
CA SER A 229 -9.45 -17.66 2.94
C SER A 229 -10.45 -18.04 1.83
N LYS A 230 -11.14 -17.05 1.25
CA LYS A 230 -12.07 -17.27 0.14
C LYS A 230 -11.35 -17.88 -1.07
N VAL A 231 -10.20 -17.33 -1.46
CA VAL A 231 -9.43 -17.83 -2.61
C VAL A 231 -8.87 -19.23 -2.36
N ASN A 232 -8.33 -19.52 -1.17
CA ASN A 232 -7.88 -20.87 -0.81
C ASN A 232 -9.03 -21.90 -0.85
N LYS A 233 -10.23 -21.49 -0.47
CA LYS A 233 -11.42 -22.33 -0.61
C LYS A 233 -11.75 -22.61 -2.10
N LEU A 234 -11.64 -21.62 -2.98
CA LEU A 234 -11.80 -21.84 -4.43
C LEU A 234 -10.74 -22.79 -4.97
N LEU A 235 -9.46 -22.56 -4.63
CA LEU A 235 -8.34 -23.38 -5.07
C LEU A 235 -8.47 -24.85 -4.63
N SER A 236 -8.79 -25.07 -3.35
CA SER A 236 -8.94 -26.43 -2.82
C SER A 236 -10.12 -27.18 -3.45
N ASN A 237 -11.23 -26.50 -3.69
CA ASN A 237 -12.40 -27.08 -4.36
C ASN A 237 -12.11 -27.46 -5.82
N LEU A 238 -11.43 -26.58 -6.58
CA LEU A 238 -11.05 -26.85 -7.97
C LEU A 238 -10.04 -28.01 -8.07
N LYS A 239 -8.95 -27.94 -7.30
CA LYS A 239 -7.88 -28.96 -7.33
C LYS A 239 -8.33 -30.32 -6.79
N GLY A 240 -9.35 -30.34 -5.92
CA GLY A 240 -9.93 -31.57 -5.38
C GLY A 240 -10.86 -32.31 -6.34
N LYS A 241 -11.30 -31.68 -7.44
CA LYS A 241 -12.20 -32.33 -8.42
C LYS A 241 -11.44 -33.31 -9.30
N LYS A 242 -11.94 -34.55 -9.38
CA LYS A 242 -11.41 -35.61 -10.28
C LYS A 242 -11.53 -35.26 -11.77
N LYS A 243 -12.57 -34.51 -12.15
CA LYS A 243 -12.82 -34.03 -13.51
C LYS A 243 -13.40 -32.62 -13.42
N VAL A 244 -12.77 -31.68 -14.10
CA VAL A 244 -13.14 -30.25 -14.08
C VAL A 244 -13.76 -29.90 -15.44
N LEU A 245 -15.06 -29.64 -15.46
CA LEU A 245 -15.78 -29.28 -16.69
C LEU A 245 -15.69 -27.77 -16.97
N ASP A 246 -15.90 -27.33 -18.21
CA ASP A 246 -15.93 -25.91 -18.56
C ASP A 246 -16.93 -25.11 -17.71
N SER A 247 -18.09 -25.67 -17.40
CA SER A 247 -19.08 -25.05 -16.50
C SER A 247 -18.58 -24.90 -15.05
N ASP A 248 -17.69 -25.81 -14.61
CA ASP A 248 -17.03 -25.65 -13.31
C ASP A 248 -16.04 -24.48 -13.39
N ILE A 249 -15.19 -24.44 -14.41
CA ILE A 249 -14.21 -23.36 -14.60
C ILE A 249 -14.91 -22.00 -14.63
N GLU A 250 -15.98 -21.86 -15.42
CA GLU A 250 -16.74 -20.60 -15.51
C GLU A 250 -17.31 -20.19 -14.15
N LYS A 251 -17.89 -21.12 -13.39
CA LYS A 251 -18.40 -20.86 -12.04
C LYS A 251 -17.31 -20.34 -11.10
N TYR A 252 -16.18 -21.03 -10.99
CA TYR A 252 -15.11 -20.63 -10.06
C TYR A 252 -14.41 -19.34 -10.50
N VAL A 253 -14.32 -19.09 -11.79
CA VAL A 253 -13.82 -17.82 -12.33
C VAL A 253 -14.75 -16.67 -11.94
N ILE A 254 -16.08 -16.85 -12.05
CA ILE A 254 -17.06 -15.84 -11.60
C ILE A 254 -16.91 -15.58 -10.10
N GLU A 255 -16.86 -16.62 -9.27
CA GLU A 255 -16.64 -16.47 -7.82
C GLU A 255 -15.33 -15.71 -7.52
N PHE A 256 -14.28 -15.94 -8.31
CA PHE A 256 -13.02 -15.21 -8.15
C PHE A 256 -13.14 -13.73 -8.58
N GLN A 257 -13.81 -13.44 -9.70
CA GLN A 257 -14.08 -12.08 -10.16
C GLN A 257 -14.92 -11.29 -9.14
N GLU A 258 -15.90 -11.94 -8.50
CA GLU A 258 -16.70 -11.35 -7.43
C GLU A 258 -15.84 -10.97 -6.22
N ILE A 259 -14.89 -11.83 -5.82
CA ILE A 259 -13.93 -11.50 -4.76
C ILE A 259 -13.10 -10.27 -5.13
N LEU A 260 -12.58 -10.22 -6.37
CA LEU A 260 -11.80 -9.06 -6.84
C LEU A 260 -12.63 -7.77 -6.83
N TRP A 261 -13.91 -7.85 -7.21
CA TRP A 261 -14.81 -6.69 -7.23
C TRP A 261 -15.20 -6.22 -5.82
N VAL A 262 -15.63 -7.14 -4.95
CA VAL A 262 -16.06 -6.82 -3.57
C VAL A 262 -14.92 -6.23 -2.76
N HIS A 263 -13.70 -6.74 -2.93
CA HIS A 263 -12.53 -6.29 -2.20
C HIS A 263 -11.63 -5.32 -2.99
N LYS A 264 -12.16 -4.65 -4.02
CA LYS A 264 -11.36 -3.78 -4.90
C LYS A 264 -10.69 -2.63 -4.15
N ASP A 265 -11.33 -2.08 -3.11
CA ASP A 265 -10.78 -1.00 -2.29
C ASP A 265 -9.60 -1.44 -1.42
N ASP A 266 -9.52 -2.73 -1.11
CA ASP A 266 -8.42 -3.32 -0.34
C ASP A 266 -7.25 -3.71 -1.24
N ILE A 267 -7.55 -4.22 -2.44
CA ILE A 267 -6.55 -4.68 -3.41
C ILE A 267 -5.90 -3.50 -4.14
N TRP A 268 -6.68 -2.49 -4.53
CA TRP A 268 -6.23 -1.28 -5.23
C TRP A 268 -6.22 -0.08 -4.28
N LYS A 269 -5.06 0.18 -3.65
CA LYS A 269 -4.88 1.37 -2.80
C LYS A 269 -4.80 2.68 -3.60
N LYS A 270 -4.40 2.62 -4.88
CA LYS A 270 -4.36 3.74 -5.84
C LYS A 270 -4.99 3.29 -7.15
N ASN A 271 -5.57 4.22 -7.93
CA ASN A 271 -6.25 3.97 -9.20
C ASN A 271 -7.31 2.85 -9.09
N LYS A 272 -8.32 3.09 -8.26
CA LYS A 272 -9.37 2.12 -7.94
C LYS A 272 -10.23 1.82 -9.17
N PRO A 273 -10.49 0.53 -9.48
CA PRO A 273 -11.36 0.14 -10.59
C PRO A 273 -12.78 0.70 -10.48
N GLU A 274 -13.25 1.36 -11.54
CA GLU A 274 -14.60 1.94 -11.61
C GLU A 274 -15.64 0.93 -12.11
N ASN A 275 -15.20 -0.07 -12.88
CA ASN A 275 -16.06 -1.09 -13.47
C ASN A 275 -15.48 -2.50 -13.35
N LEU A 276 -16.32 -3.50 -13.67
CA LEU A 276 -15.98 -4.92 -13.54
C LEU A 276 -14.89 -5.39 -14.52
N ILE A 277 -14.61 -4.67 -15.61
CA ILE A 277 -13.58 -5.07 -16.59
C ILE A 277 -12.20 -4.68 -16.05
N GLU A 278 -12.09 -3.54 -15.37
CA GLU A 278 -10.83 -3.05 -14.80
C GLU A 278 -10.28 -3.93 -13.66
N VAL A 279 -11.12 -4.69 -12.97
CA VAL A 279 -10.65 -5.67 -11.95
C VAL A 279 -10.06 -6.94 -12.57
N LEU A 280 -10.29 -7.21 -13.86
CA LEU A 280 -9.86 -8.44 -14.57
C LEU A 280 -8.39 -8.37 -14.98
N ASN A 281 -7.51 -8.17 -14.00
CA ASN A 281 -6.08 -7.96 -14.22
C ASN A 281 -5.26 -9.14 -13.66
N PRO A 282 -4.72 -10.04 -14.52
CA PRO A 282 -3.97 -11.22 -14.07
C PRO A 282 -2.72 -10.86 -13.25
N LYS A 283 -2.01 -9.78 -13.62
CA LYS A 283 -0.81 -9.31 -12.90
C LYS A 283 -1.14 -8.91 -11.46
N ILE A 284 -2.26 -8.21 -11.25
CA ILE A 284 -2.71 -7.86 -9.90
C ILE A 284 -3.15 -9.11 -9.13
N ALA A 285 -3.91 -10.01 -9.76
CA ALA A 285 -4.32 -11.28 -9.15
C ALA A 285 -3.11 -12.10 -8.65
N PHE A 286 -2.07 -12.23 -9.47
CA PHE A 286 -0.83 -12.90 -9.07
C PHE A 286 -0.12 -12.21 -7.90
N LYS A 287 0.17 -10.91 -8.04
CA LYS A 287 1.00 -10.19 -7.06
C LYS A 287 0.31 -9.93 -5.74
N LYS A 288 -0.98 -9.58 -5.77
CA LYS A 288 -1.71 -9.10 -4.59
C LYS A 288 -2.54 -10.18 -3.90
N ILE A 289 -2.92 -11.24 -4.61
CA ILE A 289 -3.82 -12.28 -4.09
C ILE A 289 -3.09 -13.61 -3.91
N LEU A 290 -2.42 -14.09 -4.97
CA LEU A 290 -1.77 -15.40 -4.94
C LEU A 290 -0.33 -15.37 -4.39
N GLY A 291 0.25 -14.17 -4.20
CA GLY A 291 1.60 -13.99 -3.69
C GLY A 291 2.69 -14.48 -4.64
N TYR A 292 2.48 -14.33 -5.94
CA TYR A 292 3.50 -14.60 -6.96
C TYR A 292 4.25 -13.32 -7.33
N ASP A 293 5.55 -13.45 -7.55
CA ASP A 293 6.30 -12.47 -8.31
C ASP A 293 5.92 -12.56 -9.79
N PHE A 294 5.76 -11.40 -10.42
CA PHE A 294 5.33 -11.30 -11.81
C PHE A 294 6.23 -10.31 -12.53
N TYR A 295 6.89 -10.77 -13.58
CA TYR A 295 7.77 -9.95 -14.41
C TYR A 295 7.44 -10.11 -15.89
N GLU A 296 7.56 -9.01 -16.62
CA GLU A 296 7.52 -9.01 -18.07
C GLU A 296 8.97 -8.84 -18.56
N THR A 297 9.51 -9.80 -19.30
CA THR A 297 10.94 -9.86 -19.67
C THR A 297 11.15 -10.45 -21.06
N SER A 298 12.14 -9.96 -21.82
CA SER A 298 12.58 -10.59 -23.08
C SER A 298 13.57 -11.74 -22.87
N GLN A 299 13.97 -12.01 -21.62
CA GLN A 299 14.93 -13.06 -21.26
C GLN A 299 14.24 -14.24 -20.58
N ILE A 300 13.34 -14.90 -21.31
CA ILE A 300 12.75 -16.14 -20.83
C ILE A 300 13.75 -17.28 -21.03
N PRO A 301 14.08 -18.07 -19.99
CA PRO A 301 14.98 -19.21 -20.13
C PRO A 301 14.49 -20.15 -21.23
N LYS A 302 15.28 -20.32 -22.29
CA LYS A 302 15.00 -21.30 -23.34
C LYS A 302 15.14 -22.70 -22.74
N ASP A 303 14.15 -23.55 -22.99
CA ASP A 303 14.20 -24.94 -22.55
C ASP A 303 15.39 -25.65 -23.23
N LYS A 304 16.23 -26.33 -22.45
CA LYS A 304 17.46 -26.95 -22.97
C LYS A 304 17.21 -28.33 -23.60
N GLU A 305 16.03 -28.91 -23.39
CA GLU A 305 15.72 -30.28 -23.83
C GLU A 305 15.07 -30.36 -25.23
N ASN A 306 14.43 -29.30 -25.72
CA ASN A 306 13.83 -29.27 -27.06
C ASN A 306 14.70 -28.50 -28.07
N ARG A 307 15.13 -29.20 -29.14
CA ARG A 307 15.97 -28.67 -30.23
C ARG A 307 15.23 -27.75 -31.23
N GLU A 308 13.97 -27.40 -30.98
CA GLU A 308 13.24 -26.40 -31.76
C GLU A 308 13.22 -25.10 -30.97
N GLU A 309 13.71 -24.01 -31.58
CA GLU A 309 13.68 -22.66 -31.02
C GLU A 309 12.24 -22.14 -30.92
N LEU A 310 11.45 -22.69 -30.01
CA LEU A 310 10.11 -22.19 -29.72
C LEU A 310 10.23 -20.96 -28.81
N GLU A 311 9.73 -19.82 -29.29
CA GLU A 311 9.60 -18.60 -28.49
C GLU A 311 8.54 -18.84 -27.40
N LEU A 312 8.99 -18.95 -26.15
CA LEU A 312 8.11 -19.11 -24.99
C LEU A 312 7.38 -17.80 -24.70
N ALA A 313 6.04 -17.82 -24.71
CA ALA A 313 5.23 -16.64 -24.44
C ALA A 313 5.08 -16.37 -22.93
N GLY A 314 5.19 -17.40 -22.10
CA GLY A 314 5.09 -17.32 -20.65
C GLY A 314 5.59 -18.57 -19.93
N ILE A 315 5.95 -18.41 -18.66
CA ILE A 315 6.33 -19.47 -17.74
C ILE A 315 5.72 -19.21 -16.37
N ILE A 316 5.18 -20.25 -15.75
CA ILE A 316 4.85 -20.27 -14.32
C ILE A 316 5.69 -21.33 -13.59
N ASP A 317 6.40 -20.90 -12.54
CA ASP A 317 7.07 -21.76 -11.57
C ASP A 317 6.30 -21.67 -10.23
N GLN A 318 5.47 -22.67 -9.96
CA GLN A 318 4.63 -22.72 -8.76
C GLN A 318 5.45 -22.93 -7.48
N THR A 319 6.66 -23.50 -7.60
CA THR A 319 7.55 -23.76 -6.45
C THR A 319 8.21 -22.46 -6.01
N LYS A 320 8.72 -21.69 -6.96
CA LYS A 320 9.36 -20.39 -6.70
C LYS A 320 8.37 -19.24 -6.60
N ARG A 321 7.07 -19.48 -6.84
CA ARG A 321 6.03 -18.45 -6.91
C ARG A 321 6.39 -17.35 -7.92
N LEU A 322 6.84 -17.75 -9.10
CA LEU A 322 7.33 -16.85 -10.14
C LEU A 322 6.52 -17.01 -11.44
N VAL A 323 6.11 -15.89 -12.02
CA VAL A 323 5.50 -15.81 -13.36
C VAL A 323 6.35 -14.88 -14.22
N LEU A 324 6.75 -15.36 -15.40
CA LEU A 324 7.47 -14.60 -16.41
C LEU A 324 6.62 -14.54 -17.69
N ILE A 325 6.38 -13.35 -18.22
CA ILE A 325 5.67 -13.14 -19.49
C ILE A 325 6.61 -12.45 -20.47
N SER A 326 6.63 -12.89 -21.74
CA SER A 326 7.55 -12.30 -22.71
C SER A 326 7.11 -10.88 -23.08
N ASN A 327 8.07 -9.96 -23.15
CA ASN A 327 7.84 -8.59 -23.63
C ASN A 327 7.76 -8.48 -25.15
N ASP A 328 8.09 -9.55 -25.87
CA ASP A 328 8.21 -9.52 -27.32
C ASP A 328 6.84 -9.62 -28.02
N PHE A 329 5.76 -9.81 -27.24
CA PHE A 329 4.40 -9.95 -27.73
C PHE A 329 3.52 -8.71 -27.46
N PRO A 330 2.50 -8.46 -28.30
CA PRO A 330 1.51 -7.40 -28.06
C PRO A 330 0.79 -7.53 -26.72
N ASN A 331 0.34 -6.40 -26.14
CA ASN A 331 -0.31 -6.35 -24.82
C ASN A 331 -1.49 -7.31 -24.68
N ALA A 332 -2.34 -7.42 -25.70
CA ALA A 332 -3.46 -8.35 -25.72
C ALA A 332 -3.03 -9.82 -25.59
N THR A 333 -1.92 -10.18 -26.25
CA THR A 333 -1.32 -11.52 -26.14
C THR A 333 -0.72 -11.73 -24.76
N LYS A 334 0.04 -10.76 -24.24
CA LYS A 334 0.61 -10.83 -22.88
C LYS A 334 -0.46 -11.00 -21.82
N ASN A 335 -1.57 -10.27 -21.94
CA ASN A 335 -2.69 -10.33 -20.99
C ASN A 335 -3.36 -11.71 -21.01
N PHE A 336 -3.62 -12.25 -22.20
CA PHE A 336 -4.18 -13.60 -22.33
C PHE A 336 -3.22 -14.67 -21.81
N THR A 337 -1.92 -14.58 -22.12
CA THR A 337 -0.90 -15.48 -21.55
C THR A 337 -0.92 -15.41 -20.03
N ALA A 338 -0.92 -14.22 -19.44
CA ALA A 338 -0.94 -14.08 -17.99
C ALA A 338 -2.22 -14.68 -17.37
N ALA A 339 -3.39 -14.50 -17.99
CA ALA A 339 -4.62 -15.14 -17.54
C ALA A 339 -4.60 -16.67 -17.70
N HIS A 340 -3.91 -17.18 -18.72
CA HIS A 340 -3.69 -18.60 -18.93
C HIS A 340 -2.82 -19.18 -17.80
N GLU A 341 -1.69 -18.55 -17.48
CA GLU A 341 -0.85 -18.94 -16.33
C GLU A 341 -1.63 -18.88 -15.00
N LEU A 342 -2.58 -17.94 -14.89
CA LEU A 342 -3.44 -17.85 -13.72
C LEU A 342 -4.35 -19.08 -13.61
N GLY A 343 -4.88 -19.56 -14.73
CA GLY A 343 -5.63 -20.81 -14.79
C GLY A 343 -4.81 -22.02 -14.34
N HIS A 344 -3.54 -22.09 -14.73
CA HIS A 344 -2.59 -23.07 -14.25
C HIS A 344 -2.39 -23.03 -12.72
N ALA A 345 -2.20 -21.84 -12.15
CA ALA A 345 -2.08 -21.66 -10.70
C ALA A 345 -3.34 -22.14 -9.95
N PHE A 346 -4.51 -21.91 -10.55
CA PHE A 346 -5.79 -22.28 -9.95
C PHE A 346 -6.09 -23.79 -10.00
N MET A 347 -5.78 -24.44 -11.12
CA MET A 347 -6.32 -25.78 -11.39
C MET A 347 -5.27 -26.89 -11.40
N HIS A 348 -3.99 -26.59 -11.64
CA HIS A 348 -2.97 -27.61 -11.86
C HIS A 348 -1.89 -27.62 -10.77
N ASN A 349 -1.30 -28.80 -10.56
CA ASN A 349 -0.26 -29.03 -9.54
C ASN A 349 1.14 -29.21 -10.14
N ASN A 350 1.30 -28.98 -11.45
CA ASN A 350 2.60 -29.07 -12.11
C ASN A 350 3.53 -27.98 -11.56
N LEU A 351 4.78 -28.35 -11.26
CA LEU A 351 5.76 -27.49 -10.59
C LEU A 351 6.22 -26.33 -11.49
N VAL A 352 6.47 -26.63 -12.77
CA VAL A 352 6.84 -25.67 -13.81
C VAL A 352 6.01 -25.99 -15.05
N MET A 353 5.46 -24.96 -15.70
CA MET A 353 4.76 -25.07 -16.97
C MET A 353 5.26 -23.99 -17.93
N HIS A 354 5.33 -24.37 -19.21
CA HIS A 354 5.86 -23.56 -20.31
C HIS A 354 4.76 -23.38 -21.36
N ARG A 355 4.55 -22.16 -21.84
CA ARG A 355 3.63 -21.88 -22.94
C ARG A 355 4.38 -21.68 -24.25
N ASP A 356 4.29 -22.66 -25.14
CA ASP A 356 4.83 -22.59 -26.51
C ASP A 356 3.84 -21.88 -27.46
N MET A 357 4.30 -20.86 -28.19
CA MET A 357 3.53 -20.29 -29.31
C MET A 357 3.90 -20.99 -30.62
N SER A 358 3.16 -22.05 -30.98
CA SER A 358 3.00 -22.42 -32.40
C SER A 358 1.55 -22.14 -32.82
N LEU A 359 1.31 -20.92 -33.28
CA LEU A 359 0.01 -20.48 -33.79
C LEU A 359 -0.07 -20.47 -35.33
N GLU A 360 0.94 -20.96 -36.06
CA GLU A 360 0.91 -20.95 -37.53
C GLU A 360 1.33 -22.24 -38.26
N SER A 361 1.84 -23.29 -37.61
CA SER A 361 2.09 -24.55 -38.33
C SER A 361 0.87 -25.47 -38.31
N SER A 362 0.05 -25.34 -39.34
CA SER A 362 -0.99 -26.29 -39.74
C SER A 362 -0.36 -27.61 -40.23
N SER A 363 0.39 -28.33 -39.40
CA SER A 363 0.91 -29.68 -39.71
C SER A 363 1.65 -30.33 -38.54
N LYS A 364 0.95 -30.72 -37.47
CA LYS A 364 1.24 -31.92 -36.65
C LYS A 364 0.18 -32.04 -35.55
N LEU A 365 -0.74 -32.98 -35.73
CA LEU A 365 -1.73 -33.41 -34.74
C LEU A 365 -1.04 -34.13 -33.57
N THR A 366 -0.47 -33.39 -32.64
CA THR A 366 -0.31 -33.87 -31.26
C THR A 366 -1.49 -33.34 -30.47
N ARG A 367 -2.33 -34.25 -29.94
CA ARG A 367 -3.44 -33.93 -29.02
C ARG A 367 -2.95 -32.86 -28.03
N ARG A 368 -3.50 -31.64 -28.07
CA ARG A 368 -3.24 -30.62 -27.04
C ARG A 368 -3.52 -31.23 -25.68
N ASP A 369 -2.60 -31.02 -24.73
CA ASP A 369 -2.80 -31.46 -23.34
C ASP A 369 -4.10 -30.84 -22.82
N TYR A 370 -4.90 -31.64 -22.13
CA TYR A 370 -6.18 -31.23 -21.57
C TYR A 370 -6.02 -30.05 -20.60
N LYS A 371 -4.88 -29.99 -19.90
CA LYS A 371 -4.53 -28.88 -18.99
C LYS A 371 -4.40 -27.54 -19.72
N GLU A 372 -3.76 -27.52 -20.89
CA GLU A 372 -3.64 -26.31 -21.72
C GLU A 372 -5.01 -25.80 -22.18
N ILE A 373 -5.90 -26.71 -22.56
CA ILE A 373 -7.28 -26.38 -22.94
C ILE A 373 -8.05 -25.78 -21.76
N GLN A 374 -7.89 -26.35 -20.56
CA GLN A 374 -8.51 -25.81 -19.35
C GLN A 374 -7.99 -24.42 -19.00
N ALA A 375 -6.68 -24.19 -19.13
CA ALA A 375 -6.06 -22.89 -18.87
C ALA A 375 -6.50 -21.82 -19.90
N ASP A 376 -6.61 -22.18 -21.18
CA ASP A 376 -7.18 -21.31 -22.21
C ASP A 376 -8.66 -20.96 -21.94
N LYS A 377 -9.44 -21.94 -21.45
CA LYS A 377 -10.83 -21.71 -21.03
C LYS A 377 -10.92 -20.80 -19.81
N PHE A 378 -10.08 -21.02 -18.80
CA PHE A 378 -9.97 -20.13 -17.65
C PHE A 378 -9.63 -18.70 -18.09
N ALA A 379 -8.61 -18.52 -18.93
CA ALA A 379 -8.22 -17.22 -19.46
C ALA A 379 -9.37 -16.52 -20.18
N SER A 380 -10.10 -17.28 -21.01
CA SER A 380 -11.26 -16.77 -21.75
C SER A 380 -12.39 -16.33 -20.83
N PHE A 381 -12.74 -17.11 -19.80
CA PHE A 381 -13.77 -16.73 -18.85
C PHE A 381 -13.33 -15.59 -17.92
N PHE A 382 -12.05 -15.55 -17.56
CA PHE A 382 -11.51 -14.55 -16.64
C PHE A 382 -11.44 -13.18 -17.31
N LEU A 383 -10.95 -13.10 -18.54
CA LEU A 383 -10.81 -11.84 -19.29
C LEU A 383 -12.08 -11.43 -20.02
N MET A 384 -12.92 -12.39 -20.43
CA MET A 384 -14.14 -12.13 -21.19
C MET A 384 -15.36 -12.78 -20.52
N PRO A 385 -15.73 -12.35 -19.29
CA PRO A 385 -16.86 -12.91 -18.59
C PRO A 385 -18.18 -12.66 -19.34
N LYS A 386 -19.04 -13.67 -19.31
CA LYS A 386 -20.22 -13.80 -20.17
C LYS A 386 -21.10 -12.56 -20.17
N GLU A 387 -21.53 -12.12 -19.00
CA GLU A 387 -22.48 -10.99 -18.88
C GLU A 387 -21.87 -9.68 -19.39
N GLN A 388 -20.59 -9.44 -19.12
CA GLN A 388 -19.88 -8.24 -19.56
C GLN A 388 -19.73 -8.22 -21.08
N VAL A 389 -19.38 -9.36 -21.70
CA VAL A 389 -19.30 -9.47 -23.16
C VAL A 389 -20.67 -9.25 -23.79
N ILE A 390 -21.71 -9.92 -23.29
CA ILE A 390 -23.09 -9.78 -23.79
C ILE A 390 -23.57 -8.34 -23.69
N ASN A 391 -23.37 -7.68 -22.55
CA ASN A 391 -23.80 -6.30 -22.35
C ASN A 391 -23.01 -5.33 -23.22
N SER A 392 -21.69 -5.50 -23.32
CA SER A 392 -20.84 -4.68 -24.21
C SER A 392 -21.25 -4.86 -25.67
N PHE A 393 -21.53 -6.09 -26.10
CA PHE A 393 -22.00 -6.41 -27.45
C PHE A 393 -23.34 -5.73 -27.76
N LYS A 394 -24.34 -5.88 -26.87
CA LYS A 394 -25.66 -5.25 -27.02
C LYS A 394 -25.56 -3.73 -27.10
N ASN A 395 -24.73 -3.12 -26.25
CA ASN A 395 -24.57 -1.67 -26.24
C ASN A 395 -23.92 -1.14 -27.52
N LYS A 396 -23.00 -1.91 -28.13
CA LYS A 396 -22.28 -1.51 -29.34
C LYS A 396 -23.07 -1.79 -30.62
N PHE A 397 -23.69 -2.96 -30.72
CA PHE A 397 -24.38 -3.44 -31.94
C PHE A 397 -25.89 -3.31 -31.89
N LEU A 398 -26.44 -2.83 -30.77
CA LEU A 398 -27.88 -2.60 -30.57
C LEU A 398 -28.74 -3.85 -30.80
N THR A 399 -28.15 -5.04 -30.63
CA THR A 399 -28.80 -6.33 -30.83
C THR A 399 -28.30 -7.38 -29.83
N ASN A 400 -29.16 -8.35 -29.51
CA ASN A 400 -28.77 -9.52 -28.73
C ASN A 400 -27.96 -10.53 -29.56
N GLN A 401 -28.14 -10.55 -30.87
CA GLN A 401 -27.47 -11.44 -31.80
C GLN A 401 -27.31 -10.75 -33.15
N PHE A 402 -26.10 -10.74 -33.70
CA PHE A 402 -25.83 -10.16 -35.01
C PHE A 402 -26.09 -11.18 -36.11
N ILE A 403 -27.00 -10.84 -37.01
CA ILE A 403 -27.36 -11.63 -38.20
C ILE A 403 -27.11 -10.74 -39.41
N ILE A 404 -26.48 -11.28 -40.46
CA ILE A 404 -26.28 -10.52 -41.71
C ILE A 404 -27.62 -10.34 -42.44
N ASN A 405 -28.14 -9.11 -42.44
CA ASN A 405 -29.29 -8.65 -43.20
C ASN A 405 -29.04 -7.22 -43.72
N GLU A 406 -29.99 -6.64 -44.47
CA GLU A 406 -29.84 -5.30 -45.05
C GLU A 406 -29.54 -4.25 -43.96
N ASP A 407 -30.33 -4.22 -42.90
CA ASP A 407 -30.20 -3.23 -41.82
C ASP A 407 -28.85 -3.35 -41.08
N SER A 408 -28.48 -4.55 -40.63
CA SER A 408 -27.25 -4.77 -39.87
C SER A 408 -25.99 -4.53 -40.71
N THR A 409 -26.04 -4.83 -42.01
CA THR A 409 -24.93 -4.57 -42.93
C THR A 409 -24.80 -3.09 -43.22
N PHE A 410 -25.91 -2.40 -43.48
CA PHE A 410 -25.93 -0.97 -43.68
C PHE A 410 -25.40 -0.22 -42.45
N LEU A 411 -25.82 -0.62 -41.25
CA LEU A 411 -25.34 -0.02 -40.00
C LEU A 411 -23.86 -0.34 -39.70
N LEU A 412 -23.34 -1.47 -40.18
CA LEU A 412 -21.95 -1.88 -39.95
C LEU A 412 -20.95 -1.23 -40.91
N ASN A 413 -21.27 -1.12 -42.20
CA ASN A 413 -20.35 -0.56 -43.20
C ASN A 413 -21.01 0.16 -44.38
N GLY A 414 -22.32 0.39 -44.34
CA GLY A 414 -23.07 1.02 -45.45
C GLY A 414 -23.15 0.17 -46.71
N GLY A 415 -22.76 -1.10 -46.65
CA GLY A 415 -22.72 -2.02 -47.79
C GLY A 415 -23.97 -2.90 -47.92
N SER A 416 -23.90 -3.90 -48.81
CA SER A 416 -24.95 -4.91 -48.98
C SER A 416 -24.59 -6.25 -48.31
N PRO A 417 -25.58 -7.05 -47.88
CA PRO A 417 -25.38 -8.36 -47.26
C PRO A 417 -24.46 -9.30 -48.05
N SER A 418 -24.58 -9.29 -49.38
CA SER A 418 -23.78 -10.12 -50.29
C SER A 418 -22.29 -9.76 -50.22
N ILE A 419 -21.97 -8.47 -50.15
CA ILE A 419 -20.59 -7.98 -50.02
C ILE A 419 -20.03 -8.41 -48.65
N LEU A 420 -20.78 -8.17 -47.56
CA LEU A 420 -20.34 -8.54 -46.22
C LEU A 420 -20.11 -10.05 -46.07
N ARG A 421 -20.97 -10.89 -46.65
CA ARG A 421 -20.78 -12.36 -46.69
C ARG A 421 -19.52 -12.74 -47.44
N SER A 422 -19.25 -12.10 -48.59
CA SER A 422 -18.05 -12.39 -49.38
C SER A 422 -16.75 -11.99 -48.68
N GLU A 423 -16.76 -10.87 -47.94
CA GLU A 423 -15.61 -10.39 -47.17
C GLU A 423 -15.31 -11.31 -45.98
N CYS A 424 -16.35 -11.66 -45.21
CA CYS A 424 -16.21 -12.45 -43.98
C CYS A 424 -16.00 -13.94 -44.26
N LYS A 425 -16.52 -14.47 -45.37
CA LYS A 425 -16.42 -15.88 -45.82
C LYS A 425 -17.10 -16.93 -44.94
N ASN A 426 -17.05 -16.80 -43.61
CA ASN A 426 -17.62 -17.72 -42.63
C ASN A 426 -17.91 -17.01 -41.30
N ILE A 427 -18.50 -17.74 -40.35
CA ILE A 427 -18.81 -17.23 -39.01
C ILE A 427 -17.59 -16.65 -38.30
N ARG A 428 -16.42 -17.30 -38.42
CA ARG A 428 -15.18 -16.82 -37.80
C ARG A 428 -14.69 -15.49 -38.38
N GLY A 429 -14.79 -15.31 -39.69
CA GLY A 429 -14.46 -14.02 -40.30
C GLY A 429 -15.42 -12.90 -39.89
N LEU A 430 -16.72 -13.21 -39.76
CA LEU A 430 -17.69 -12.25 -39.24
C LEU A 430 -17.41 -11.89 -37.77
N SER A 431 -17.16 -12.88 -36.92
CA SER A 431 -16.81 -12.70 -35.51
C SER A 431 -15.53 -11.87 -35.34
N ARG A 432 -14.49 -12.09 -36.15
CA ARG A 432 -13.27 -11.26 -36.17
C ARG A 432 -13.57 -9.82 -36.55
N LYS A 433 -14.40 -9.62 -37.57
CA LYS A 433 -14.79 -8.28 -38.01
C LYS A 433 -15.52 -7.53 -36.90
N LEU A 434 -16.52 -8.16 -36.27
CA LEU A 434 -17.26 -7.59 -35.14
C LEU A 434 -16.38 -7.39 -33.89
N ALA A 435 -15.41 -8.27 -33.64
CA ALA A 435 -14.50 -8.11 -32.50
C ALA A 435 -13.62 -6.85 -32.63
N SER A 436 -13.27 -6.43 -33.85
CA SER A 436 -12.32 -5.35 -34.11
C SER A 436 -12.91 -4.05 -34.65
N VAL A 437 -14.21 -4.01 -34.93
CA VAL A 437 -14.84 -2.79 -35.46
C VAL A 437 -14.95 -1.73 -34.36
N GLU A 438 -14.79 -0.47 -34.75
CA GLU A 438 -14.78 0.69 -33.85
C GLU A 438 -15.96 1.65 -34.12
N PHE A 439 -16.90 1.22 -34.96
CA PHE A 439 -18.08 2.00 -35.33
C PHE A 439 -19.26 1.07 -35.67
N TYR A 440 -20.46 1.51 -35.32
CA TYR A 440 -21.72 0.90 -35.76
C TYR A 440 -22.82 1.95 -35.69
N ALA A 441 -23.74 1.97 -36.66
CA ALA A 441 -24.82 2.95 -36.73
C ALA A 441 -24.32 4.41 -36.64
N SER A 442 -23.18 4.71 -37.29
CA SER A 442 -22.50 6.01 -37.26
C SER A 442 -22.05 6.49 -35.87
N LYS A 443 -21.99 5.60 -34.87
CA LYS A 443 -21.47 5.91 -33.53
C LYS A 443 -20.10 5.26 -33.34
N PRO A 444 -19.03 6.03 -33.07
CA PRO A 444 -17.73 5.47 -32.75
C PRO A 444 -17.73 4.87 -31.33
N PHE A 445 -16.99 3.79 -31.13
CA PHE A 445 -16.73 3.17 -29.83
C PHE A 445 -15.41 2.39 -29.85
N THR A 446 -14.84 2.13 -28.67
CA THR A 446 -13.68 1.23 -28.53
C THR A 446 -14.08 -0.21 -28.92
N SER A 447 -13.29 -0.89 -29.75
CA SER A 447 -13.60 -2.25 -30.21
C SER A 447 -13.81 -3.22 -29.04
N LEU A 448 -14.52 -4.35 -29.26
CA LEU A 448 -14.68 -5.36 -28.21
C LEU A 448 -13.32 -5.95 -27.79
N ALA A 449 -12.45 -6.26 -28.75
CA ALA A 449 -11.12 -6.78 -28.48
C ALA A 449 -10.32 -5.84 -27.57
N ASP A 450 -10.34 -4.54 -27.86
CA ASP A 450 -9.59 -3.54 -27.07
C ASP A 450 -10.24 -3.27 -25.72
N THR A 451 -11.57 -3.29 -25.63
CA THR A 451 -12.31 -3.10 -24.36
C THR A 451 -11.93 -4.17 -23.33
N PHE A 452 -11.74 -5.42 -23.77
CA PHE A 452 -11.35 -6.53 -22.89
C PHE A 452 -9.84 -6.81 -22.91
N ASN A 453 -9.04 -6.01 -23.63
CA ASN A 453 -7.60 -6.16 -23.80
C ASN A 453 -7.19 -7.61 -24.17
N VAL A 454 -7.83 -8.14 -25.22
CA VAL A 454 -7.60 -9.48 -25.79
C VAL A 454 -7.43 -9.40 -27.29
N SER A 455 -6.90 -10.46 -27.91
CA SER A 455 -6.73 -10.48 -29.36
C SER A 455 -8.08 -10.53 -30.07
N LYS A 456 -8.12 -10.04 -31.32
CA LYS A 456 -9.29 -10.14 -32.22
C LYS A 456 -9.76 -11.59 -32.35
N GLU A 457 -8.81 -12.53 -32.36
CA GLU A 457 -9.10 -13.96 -32.44
C GLU A 457 -9.78 -14.48 -31.17
N ALA A 458 -9.25 -14.15 -29.99
CA ALA A 458 -9.80 -14.62 -28.72
C ALA A 458 -11.22 -14.08 -28.49
N MET A 459 -11.45 -12.80 -28.80
CA MET A 459 -12.79 -12.22 -28.75
C MET A 459 -13.73 -12.86 -29.76
N ALA A 460 -13.29 -13.12 -31.00
CA ALA A 460 -14.10 -13.79 -32.02
C ALA A 460 -14.56 -15.19 -31.56
N ILE A 461 -13.65 -15.97 -30.97
CA ILE A 461 -13.98 -17.27 -30.37
C ILE A 461 -15.06 -17.10 -29.29
N ARG A 462 -14.89 -16.14 -28.39
CA ARG A 462 -15.84 -15.91 -27.29
C ARG A 462 -17.23 -15.50 -27.78
N LEU A 463 -17.31 -14.67 -28.82
CA LEU A 463 -18.58 -14.29 -29.44
C LEU A 463 -19.34 -15.50 -30.01
N GLU A 464 -18.62 -16.46 -30.61
CA GLU A 464 -19.19 -17.71 -31.10
C GLU A 464 -19.65 -18.62 -29.96
N GLU A 465 -18.84 -18.80 -28.91
CA GLU A 465 -19.20 -19.60 -27.74
C GLU A 465 -20.48 -19.10 -27.06
N LEU A 466 -20.69 -17.78 -27.07
CA LEU A 466 -21.87 -17.13 -26.50
C LEU A 466 -23.05 -17.05 -27.48
N ASN A 467 -22.92 -17.59 -28.69
CA ASN A 467 -23.92 -17.56 -29.76
C ASN A 467 -24.40 -16.14 -30.14
N LEU A 468 -23.52 -15.14 -30.01
CA LEU A 468 -23.84 -13.74 -30.30
C LEU A 468 -23.80 -13.39 -31.79
N VAL A 469 -23.26 -14.28 -32.62
CA VAL A 469 -23.07 -14.06 -34.04
C VAL A 469 -23.65 -15.24 -34.80
N HIS A 470 -24.42 -14.94 -35.84
CA HIS A 470 -24.94 -15.92 -36.79
C HIS A 470 -24.59 -15.47 -38.20
N PHE A 471 -23.96 -16.37 -38.97
CA PHE A 471 -23.45 -16.06 -40.30
C PHE A 471 -24.53 -16.22 -41.36
#